data_AF-R1DYS2-F1
#
_entry.id   AF-R1DYS2-F1
#
_cell.length_a   1.000
_cell.length_b   1.000
_cell.length_c   1.000
_cell.angle_alpha   90.00
_cell.angle_beta   90.00
_cell.angle_gamma   90.00
#
_symmetry.space_group_name_H-M   'P 1'
#
loop_
_entity.id
_entity.type
_entity.pdbx_description
1 polymer ?
#
loop_
_entity_poly.entity_id
_entity_poly.type
_entity_poly.pdbx_seq_one_letter_code
_entity_poly.pdbx_strand_id
1 'polypeptide(L)'
;MKLTPLIPVVSLSLLVPCQSLVAFSSAPGQRLRARPPLCVEVECGVQRTASGGLGIQVDERNAIATSDGQETLRAGDIIVAVDGVRLDGRPVATVLEPKAEYIFTVERGSASAESTLLRLTAAHAQASEEEAAEILRGIEGAATALQQDAAPVASADLLGFWRLRWASDPALAAGFTGYGSVAGCRLVASWQRLAEAEPTLQVVEVIADSNIGVHQVAARKGRWEVGGVGGSDAPALSELYSRLEYADAMVSAEPVRTDRSLAYVSDTMRVDRGADGLLLVYVKEEASTATGELQRLLATPVAGESMPRWQQADLMRRYSNGPDAEAGSVLG
;
A
#
# COMPACT_ATOMS: atom_id res chain seq x y z
N MET A 1 -18.14 3.72 -75.21
CA MET A 1 -17.21 3.14 -74.20
C MET A 1 -16.68 4.28 -73.35
N LYS A 2 -17.12 4.37 -72.09
CA LYS A 2 -16.64 5.35 -71.10
C LYS A 2 -15.97 4.56 -69.98
N LEU A 3 -14.70 4.84 -69.71
CA LEU A 3 -13.94 4.30 -68.58
C LEU A 3 -13.94 5.34 -67.46
N THR A 4 -14.50 4.97 -66.32
CA THR A 4 -14.46 5.71 -65.05
C THR A 4 -13.23 5.26 -64.26
N PRO A 5 -12.45 6.13 -63.61
CA PRO A 5 -11.41 5.70 -62.68
C PRO A 5 -12.01 5.45 -61.28
N LEU A 6 -11.81 4.24 -60.77
CA LEU A 6 -12.06 3.85 -59.38
C LEU A 6 -10.98 4.43 -58.47
N ILE A 7 -11.40 5.22 -57.48
CA ILE A 7 -10.59 5.63 -56.34
C ILE A 7 -10.57 4.44 -55.36
N PRO A 8 -9.41 3.95 -54.88
CA PRO A 8 -9.40 2.97 -53.82
C PRO A 8 -9.67 3.68 -52.48
N VAL A 9 -10.86 3.45 -51.96
CA VAL A 9 -11.17 3.62 -50.53
C VAL A 9 -10.32 2.61 -49.78
N VAL A 10 -9.28 3.08 -49.09
CA VAL A 10 -8.53 2.27 -48.14
C VAL A 10 -9.44 2.03 -46.94
N SER A 11 -10.03 0.84 -46.90
CA SER A 11 -10.80 0.34 -45.77
C SER A 11 -9.97 0.37 -44.50
N LEU A 12 -10.43 1.20 -43.57
CA LEU A 12 -10.05 1.23 -42.17
C LEU A 12 -10.59 -0.04 -41.49
N SER A 13 -9.86 -1.15 -41.57
CA SER A 13 -10.25 -2.40 -40.91
C SER A 13 -9.02 -3.10 -40.36
N LEU A 14 -8.81 -2.99 -39.05
CA LEU A 14 -8.36 -4.03 -38.10
C LEU A 14 -8.00 -3.36 -36.76
N LEU A 15 -9.00 -2.74 -36.12
CA LEU A 15 -9.01 -2.61 -34.67
C LEU A 15 -9.28 -4.02 -34.13
N VAL A 16 -8.22 -4.78 -33.87
CA VAL A 16 -8.30 -5.94 -32.99
C VAL A 16 -8.63 -5.39 -31.61
N PRO A 17 -9.75 -5.80 -30.98
CA PRO A 17 -9.96 -5.48 -29.58
C PRO A 17 -8.92 -6.29 -28.80
N CYS A 18 -7.83 -5.66 -28.39
CA CYS A 18 -6.86 -6.20 -27.43
C CYS A 18 -7.56 -6.33 -26.06
N GLN A 19 -8.38 -7.38 -25.92
CA GLN A 19 -9.07 -7.78 -24.70
C GLN A 19 -8.35 -8.95 -24.01
N SER A 20 -7.02 -8.98 -24.07
CA SER A 20 -6.21 -9.80 -23.15
C SER A 20 -5.95 -9.08 -21.82
N LEU A 21 -6.75 -8.06 -21.52
CA LEU A 21 -6.87 -7.45 -20.20
C LEU A 21 -7.13 -8.56 -19.19
N VAL A 22 -6.14 -8.75 -18.31
CA VAL A 22 -6.24 -9.35 -16.98
C VAL A 22 -7.64 -9.88 -16.67
N ALA A 23 -7.87 -11.17 -16.96
CA ALA A 23 -9.12 -11.82 -16.61
C ALA A 23 -9.18 -11.95 -15.07
N PHE A 24 -9.70 -10.91 -14.42
CA PHE A 24 -10.04 -10.93 -13.01
C PHE A 24 -11.25 -11.85 -12.84
N SER A 25 -11.00 -13.14 -12.66
CA SER A 25 -12.04 -14.08 -12.29
C SER A 25 -12.56 -13.69 -10.90
N SER A 26 -13.77 -13.13 -10.85
CA SER A 26 -14.50 -12.88 -9.62
C SER A 26 -15.01 -14.21 -9.07
N ALA A 27 -14.36 -14.73 -8.04
CA ALA A 27 -15.04 -15.69 -7.16
C ALA A 27 -16.25 -14.98 -6.51
N PRO A 28 -17.41 -15.64 -6.38
CA PRO A 28 -18.57 -15.03 -5.75
C PRO A 28 -18.22 -14.56 -4.34
N GLY A 29 -18.46 -13.27 -4.08
CA GLY A 29 -18.11 -12.59 -2.84
C GLY A 29 -18.61 -13.34 -1.61
N GLN A 30 -17.69 -13.98 -0.90
CA GLN A 30 -17.90 -14.37 0.47
C GLN A 30 -18.10 -13.07 1.24
N ARG A 31 -19.31 -12.86 1.76
CA ARG A 31 -19.55 -11.76 2.71
C ARG A 31 -18.61 -11.99 3.90
N LEU A 32 -17.51 -11.25 3.92
CA LEU A 32 -16.56 -11.21 5.02
C LEU A 32 -17.35 -10.96 6.29
N ARG A 33 -17.39 -11.94 7.18
CA ARG A 33 -17.97 -11.75 8.51
C ARG A 33 -16.95 -10.93 9.29
N ALA A 34 -17.10 -9.60 9.22
CA ALA A 34 -16.33 -8.64 9.99
C ALA A 34 -16.19 -9.15 11.43
N ARG A 35 -14.97 -9.54 11.81
CA ARG A 35 -14.66 -9.84 13.20
C ARG A 35 -14.87 -8.54 13.98
N PRO A 36 -15.76 -8.51 15.00
CA PRO A 36 -15.98 -7.27 15.74
C PRO A 36 -14.67 -6.87 16.42
N PRO A 37 -14.23 -5.62 16.27
CA PRO A 37 -13.02 -5.16 16.94
C PRO A 37 -13.23 -5.25 18.46
N LEU A 38 -12.31 -5.92 19.15
CA LEU A 38 -12.23 -5.87 20.60
C LEU A 38 -11.70 -4.49 20.98
N CYS A 39 -12.58 -3.62 21.45
CA CYS A 39 -12.21 -2.36 22.06
C CYS A 39 -12.33 -2.50 23.58
N VAL A 40 -11.27 -2.16 24.29
CA VAL A 40 -11.24 -2.19 25.77
C VAL A 40 -10.85 -0.81 26.29
N GLU A 41 -11.46 -0.41 27.39
CA GLU A 41 -11.00 0.78 28.12
C GLU A 41 -9.84 0.41 29.03
N VAL A 42 -8.76 1.18 28.97
CA VAL A 42 -7.55 1.01 29.78
C VAL A 42 -7.25 2.31 30.50
N GLU A 43 -6.89 2.23 31.78
CA GLU A 43 -6.36 3.37 32.51
C GLU A 43 -4.84 3.43 32.39
N CYS A 44 -4.34 4.59 31.99
CA CYS A 44 -2.94 4.84 31.69
C CYS A 44 -2.44 6.01 32.55
N GLY A 45 -1.43 5.76 33.39
CA GLY A 45 -0.73 6.80 34.12
C GLY A 45 0.20 7.58 33.18
N VAL A 46 0.07 8.91 33.19
CA VAL A 46 0.82 9.80 32.31
C VAL A 46 1.52 10.87 33.15
N GLN A 47 2.84 10.99 32.99
CA GLN A 47 3.64 11.95 33.75
C GLN A 47 4.18 13.05 32.84
N ARG A 48 4.32 14.28 33.36
CA ARG A 48 5.02 15.33 32.61
C ARG A 48 6.50 14.97 32.45
N THR A 49 7.02 15.20 31.25
CA THR A 49 8.44 15.05 30.93
C THR A 49 9.26 16.14 31.61
N ALA A 50 10.59 15.98 31.62
CA ALA A 50 11.51 17.00 32.14
C ALA A 50 11.41 18.36 31.41
N SER A 51 10.92 18.37 30.16
CA SER A 51 10.63 19.59 29.40
C SER A 51 9.28 20.24 29.74
N GLY A 52 8.51 19.64 30.65
CA GLY A 52 7.20 20.12 31.09
C GLY A 52 6.04 19.72 30.17
N GLY A 53 6.29 19.08 29.03
CA GLY A 53 5.24 18.53 28.16
C GLY A 53 4.73 17.18 28.64
N LEU A 54 3.72 16.62 27.97
CA LEU A 54 3.26 15.24 28.22
C LEU A 54 3.97 14.22 27.33
N GLY A 55 4.77 14.66 26.34
CA GLY A 55 5.45 13.75 25.42
C GLY A 55 4.50 12.99 24.48
N ILE A 56 3.26 13.45 24.31
CA ILE A 56 2.29 12.83 23.42
C ILE A 56 1.83 13.80 22.34
N GLN A 57 1.49 13.26 21.17
CA GLN A 57 0.72 13.96 20.17
C GLN A 57 -0.62 13.28 19.98
N VAL A 58 -1.66 14.11 19.88
CA VAL A 58 -3.04 13.66 19.70
C VAL A 58 -3.68 14.38 18.53
N ASP A 59 -4.57 13.70 17.83
CA ASP A 59 -5.36 14.31 16.77
C ASP A 59 -6.66 14.96 17.29
N GLU A 60 -7.48 15.45 16.36
CA GLU A 60 -8.79 16.05 16.63
C GLU A 60 -9.79 15.10 17.30
N ARG A 61 -9.55 13.78 17.25
CA ARG A 61 -10.36 12.74 17.89
C ARG A 61 -9.77 12.29 19.23
N ASN A 62 -8.71 12.94 19.69
CA ASN A 62 -7.89 12.53 20.83
C ASN A 62 -7.21 11.17 20.65
N ALA A 63 -7.00 10.72 19.40
CA ALA A 63 -6.23 9.53 19.12
C ALA A 63 -4.74 9.85 19.22
N ILE A 64 -4.01 9.02 19.95
CA ILE A 64 -2.57 9.16 20.16
C ILE A 64 -1.86 8.80 18.86
N ALA A 65 -1.13 9.76 18.30
CA ALA A 65 -0.24 9.55 17.16
C ALA A 65 1.14 9.08 17.63
N THR A 66 1.73 9.76 18.62
CA THR A 66 3.03 9.42 19.20
C THR A 66 2.98 9.53 20.72
N SER A 67 3.78 8.72 21.41
CA SER A 67 3.86 8.68 22.87
C SER A 67 5.30 8.44 23.36
N ASP A 68 6.05 9.53 23.52
CA ASP A 68 7.43 9.53 23.98
C ASP A 68 7.49 9.58 25.53
N GLY A 69 8.12 8.58 26.13
CA GLY A 69 8.30 8.51 27.58
C GLY A 69 7.04 8.12 28.38
N GLN A 70 5.97 7.67 27.70
CA GLN A 70 4.74 7.19 28.32
C GLN A 70 4.57 5.69 28.05
N GLU A 71 5.05 4.83 28.96
CA GLU A 71 5.10 3.38 28.74
C GLU A 71 3.72 2.72 28.60
N THR A 72 2.68 3.33 29.20
CA THR A 72 1.34 2.75 29.26
C THR A 72 0.47 3.14 28.07
N LEU A 73 0.82 4.22 27.35
CA LEU A 73 0.10 4.71 26.18
C LEU A 73 0.68 4.10 24.90
N ARG A 74 -0.19 3.88 23.91
CA ARG A 74 0.18 3.36 22.60
C ARG A 74 -0.38 4.26 21.50
N ALA A 75 0.35 4.34 20.39
CA ALA A 75 -0.20 4.94 19.18
C ALA A 75 -1.46 4.18 18.74
N GLY A 76 -2.53 4.91 18.42
CA GLY A 76 -3.85 4.38 18.11
C GLY A 76 -4.83 4.32 19.29
N ASP A 77 -4.37 4.51 20.53
CA ASP A 77 -5.26 4.70 21.69
C ASP A 77 -6.08 5.98 21.51
N ILE A 78 -7.38 5.94 21.84
CA ILE A 78 -8.24 7.13 21.83
C ILE A 78 -8.49 7.55 23.28
N ILE A 79 -8.05 8.75 23.66
CA ILE A 79 -8.33 9.26 25.00
C ILE A 79 -9.82 9.59 25.09
N VAL A 80 -10.51 8.98 26.06
CA VAL A 80 -11.94 9.16 26.30
C VAL A 80 -12.26 9.79 27.66
N ALA A 81 -11.33 9.75 28.61
CA ALA A 81 -11.43 10.48 29.87
C ALA A 81 -10.06 10.90 30.41
N VAL A 82 -10.04 11.95 31.23
CA VAL A 82 -8.88 12.38 32.00
C VAL A 82 -9.29 12.54 33.46
N ASP A 83 -8.60 11.84 34.37
CA ASP A 83 -8.90 11.80 35.81
C ASP A 83 -10.38 11.50 36.10
N GLY A 84 -10.96 10.56 35.36
CA GLY A 84 -12.39 10.21 35.48
C GLY A 84 -13.37 11.18 34.82
N VAL A 85 -12.91 12.32 34.29
CA VAL A 85 -13.75 13.26 33.54
C VAL A 85 -13.84 12.83 32.08
N ARG A 86 -15.03 12.38 31.66
CA ARG A 86 -15.30 11.99 30.27
C ARG A 86 -15.17 13.17 29.32
N LEU A 87 -14.53 12.93 28.18
CA LEU A 87 -14.32 13.94 27.15
C LEU A 87 -15.58 14.17 26.33
N ASP A 88 -16.40 13.13 26.11
CA ASP A 88 -17.64 13.18 25.33
C ASP A 88 -17.45 13.87 23.96
N GLY A 89 -16.33 13.55 23.30
CA GLY A 89 -15.94 14.11 22.00
C GLY A 89 -15.25 15.48 22.06
N ARG A 90 -15.07 16.08 23.24
CA ARG A 90 -14.30 17.32 23.39
C ARG A 90 -12.79 17.05 23.21
N PRO A 91 -12.01 18.00 22.68
CA PRO A 91 -10.57 17.86 22.61
C PRO A 91 -9.95 17.76 24.01
N VAL A 92 -9.01 16.84 24.20
CA VAL A 92 -8.35 16.57 25.49
C VAL A 92 -7.67 17.81 26.06
N ALA A 93 -7.14 18.67 25.20
CA ALA A 93 -6.53 19.94 25.58
C ALA A 93 -7.48 20.87 26.37
N THR A 94 -8.80 20.71 26.23
CA THR A 94 -9.79 21.54 26.93
C THR A 94 -10.03 21.13 28.38
N VAL A 95 -9.61 19.92 28.78
CA VAL A 95 -9.79 19.39 30.14
C VAL A 95 -8.48 19.21 30.90
N LEU A 96 -7.34 19.44 30.25
CA LEU A 96 -6.03 19.32 30.88
C LEU A 96 -5.76 20.52 31.78
N GLU A 97 -5.95 20.34 33.08
CA GLU A 97 -5.45 21.26 34.10
C GLU A 97 -3.94 21.04 34.34
N PRO A 98 -3.14 22.07 34.65
CA PRO A 98 -1.71 21.91 34.95
C PRO A 98 -1.48 21.06 36.20
N LYS A 99 -0.98 19.82 36.02
CA LYS A 99 -0.57 18.92 37.09
C LYS A 99 0.61 18.06 36.66
N ALA A 100 1.31 17.46 37.63
CA ALA A 100 2.50 16.64 37.35
C ALA A 100 2.15 15.28 36.72
N GLU A 101 1.00 14.72 37.08
CA GLU A 101 0.58 13.37 36.71
C GLU A 101 -0.91 13.35 36.36
N TYR A 102 -1.29 12.55 35.38
CA TYR A 102 -2.65 12.37 34.88
C TYR A 102 -3.01 10.89 34.84
N ILE A 103 -4.30 10.57 34.95
CA ILE A 103 -4.82 9.26 34.60
C ILE A 103 -5.67 9.42 33.34
N PHE A 104 -5.22 8.87 32.23
CA PHE A 104 -6.00 8.84 30.99
C PHE A 104 -6.75 7.53 30.91
N THR A 105 -8.06 7.61 30.72
CA THR A 105 -8.84 6.45 30.25
C THR A 105 -8.80 6.47 28.73
N VAL A 106 -8.28 5.40 28.13
CA VAL A 106 -8.17 5.27 26.69
C VAL A 106 -9.00 4.08 26.18
N GLU A 107 -9.64 4.27 25.03
CA GLU A 107 -10.15 3.17 24.21
C GLU A 107 -9.00 2.60 23.39
N ARG A 108 -8.70 1.32 23.61
CA ARG A 108 -7.66 0.58 22.91
C ARG A 108 -8.28 -0.57 22.12
N GLY A 109 -7.98 -0.62 20.83
CA GLY A 109 -8.37 -1.74 19.98
C GLY A 109 -7.85 -1.60 18.55
N SER A 110 -7.94 -2.69 17.77
CA SER A 110 -7.46 -2.72 16.38
C SER A 110 -8.16 -1.68 15.49
N ALA A 111 -9.45 -1.40 15.73
CA ALA A 111 -10.19 -0.41 14.94
C ALA A 111 -9.69 1.03 15.14
N SER A 112 -9.33 1.42 16.37
CA SER A 112 -8.83 2.77 16.64
C SER A 112 -7.43 2.98 16.06
N ALA A 113 -6.57 1.95 16.16
CA ALA A 113 -5.25 1.95 15.57
C ALA A 113 -5.28 1.88 14.02
N GLU A 114 -6.18 1.09 13.42
CA GLU A 114 -6.43 1.07 11.98
C GLU A 114 -6.88 2.45 11.47
N SER A 115 -7.85 3.09 12.15
CA SER A 115 -8.31 4.44 11.80
C SER A 115 -7.17 5.47 11.90
N THR A 116 -6.34 5.37 12.94
CA THR A 116 -5.18 6.25 13.14
C THR A 116 -4.17 6.07 12.01
N LEU A 117 -3.84 4.83 11.66
CA LEU A 117 -2.89 4.50 10.59
C LEU A 117 -3.37 5.00 9.23
N LEU A 118 -4.66 4.81 8.89
CA LEU A 118 -5.25 5.35 7.66
C LEU A 118 -5.15 6.87 7.58
N ARG A 119 -5.41 7.56 8.69
CA ARG A 119 -5.32 9.03 8.74
C ARG A 119 -3.88 9.51 8.60
N LEU A 120 -2.93 8.90 9.32
CA LEU A 120 -1.52 9.29 9.27
C LEU A 120 -0.91 9.03 7.89
N THR A 121 -1.20 7.89 7.27
CA THR A 121 -0.73 7.60 5.90
C THR A 121 -1.30 8.57 4.85
N ALA A 122 -2.56 9.00 5.02
CA ALA A 122 -3.15 10.05 4.18
C ALA A 122 -2.52 11.42 4.42
N ALA A 123 -2.24 11.79 5.68
CA ALA A 123 -1.58 13.02 6.05
C ALA A 123 -0.14 13.08 5.51
N HIS A 124 0.60 11.98 5.59
CA HIS A 124 1.97 11.88 5.08
C HIS A 124 2.06 12.24 3.59
N ALA A 125 1.07 11.82 2.79
CA ALA A 125 1.02 12.12 1.36
C ALA A 125 0.86 13.63 1.04
N GLN A 126 0.47 14.44 2.02
CA GLN A 126 0.27 15.89 1.89
C GLN A 126 1.23 16.71 2.76
N ALA A 127 2.09 16.05 3.54
CA ALA A 127 2.95 16.69 4.51
C ALA A 127 4.11 17.44 3.85
N SER A 128 4.52 18.54 4.47
CA SER A 128 5.82 19.13 4.21
C SER A 128 6.95 18.23 4.75
N GLU A 129 8.19 18.45 4.30
CA GLU A 129 9.36 17.70 4.76
C GLU A 129 9.54 17.79 6.29
N GLU A 130 9.24 18.95 6.88
CA GLU A 130 9.32 19.19 8.33
C GLU A 130 8.26 18.40 9.11
N GLU A 131 7.04 18.27 8.59
CA GLU A 131 5.95 17.53 9.22
C GLU A 131 6.08 16.00 9.02
N ALA A 132 6.71 15.58 7.93
CA ALA A 132 6.80 14.17 7.54
C ALA A 132 7.44 13.30 8.62
N ALA A 133 8.53 13.77 9.24
CA ALA A 133 9.25 13.01 10.26
C ALA A 133 8.35 12.59 11.42
N GLU A 134 7.47 13.47 11.89
CA GLU A 134 6.56 13.17 12.99
C GLU A 134 5.46 12.19 12.58
N ILE A 135 4.90 12.39 11.39
CA ILE A 135 3.86 11.50 10.86
C ILE A 135 4.43 10.10 10.65
N LEU A 136 5.67 9.98 10.17
CA LEU A 136 6.38 8.71 10.04
C LEU A 136 6.52 7.98 11.38
N ARG A 137 6.91 8.69 12.45
CA ARG A 137 6.95 8.11 13.81
C ARG A 137 5.59 7.58 14.23
N GLY A 138 4.51 8.34 13.97
CA GLY A 138 3.16 7.91 14.29
C GLY A 138 2.70 6.69 13.48
N ILE A 139 3.04 6.61 12.20
CA ILE A 139 2.76 5.45 11.34
C ILE A 139 3.45 4.21 11.90
N GLU A 140 4.75 4.30 12.20
CA GLU A 140 5.52 3.19 12.77
C GLU A 140 4.98 2.75 14.13
N GLY A 141 4.62 3.70 15.00
CA GLY A 141 4.01 3.44 16.29
C GLY A 141 2.68 2.70 16.15
N ALA A 142 1.76 3.20 15.32
CA ALA A 142 0.44 2.60 15.11
C ALA A 142 0.56 1.20 14.48
N ALA A 143 1.44 1.04 13.49
CA ALA A 143 1.74 -0.26 12.89
C ALA A 143 2.30 -1.27 13.90
N THR A 144 3.15 -0.82 14.83
CA THR A 144 3.71 -1.66 15.89
C THR A 144 2.63 -2.09 16.89
N ALA A 145 1.75 -1.16 17.30
CA ALA A 145 0.62 -1.48 18.17
C ALA A 145 -0.31 -2.53 17.52
N LEU A 146 -0.61 -2.36 16.22
CA LEU A 146 -1.40 -3.31 15.44
C LEU A 146 -0.76 -4.69 15.33
N GLN A 147 0.57 -4.77 15.25
CA GLN A 147 1.29 -6.04 15.24
C GLN A 147 1.25 -6.76 16.58
N GLN A 148 1.32 -6.03 17.69
CA GLN A 148 1.24 -6.61 19.03
C GLN A 148 -0.13 -7.21 19.32
N ASP A 149 -1.18 -6.62 18.74
CA ASP A 149 -2.56 -7.07 18.93
C ASP A 149 -3.06 -7.97 17.78
N ALA A 150 -2.17 -8.31 16.83
CA ALA A 150 -2.53 -9.11 15.65
C ALA A 150 -2.95 -10.53 16.04
N ALA A 151 -4.05 -10.99 15.45
CA ALA A 151 -4.52 -12.35 15.65
C ALA A 151 -3.75 -13.34 14.76
N PRO A 152 -3.73 -14.64 15.10
CA PRO A 152 -3.33 -15.68 14.17
C PRO A 152 -4.14 -15.56 12.87
N VAL A 153 -3.45 -15.64 11.73
CA VAL A 153 -4.05 -15.47 10.41
C VAL A 153 -4.23 -16.82 9.72
N ALA A 154 -5.43 -17.09 9.22
CA ALA A 154 -5.65 -18.22 8.32
C ALA A 154 -5.42 -17.77 6.86
N SER A 155 -4.90 -18.65 6.01
CA SER A 155 -4.68 -18.34 4.60
C SER A 155 -5.95 -17.82 3.89
N ALA A 156 -7.13 -18.32 4.27
CA ALA A 156 -8.40 -17.89 3.71
C ALA A 156 -8.70 -16.39 3.95
N ASP A 157 -8.25 -15.84 5.08
CA ASP A 157 -8.49 -14.45 5.47
C ASP A 157 -7.71 -13.47 4.57
N LEU A 158 -6.58 -13.94 4.04
CA LEU A 158 -5.69 -13.18 3.16
C LEU A 158 -6.14 -13.15 1.70
N LEU A 159 -7.10 -13.98 1.29
CA LEU A 159 -7.57 -14.00 -0.10
C LEU A 159 -8.24 -12.67 -0.46
N GLY A 160 -7.91 -12.11 -1.63
CA GLY A 160 -8.50 -10.86 -2.12
C GLY A 160 -7.49 -9.91 -2.75
N PHE A 161 -7.93 -8.68 -2.97
CA PHE A 161 -7.11 -7.59 -3.51
C PHE A 161 -6.68 -6.65 -2.39
N TRP A 162 -5.39 -6.45 -2.27
CA TRP A 162 -4.74 -5.64 -1.23
C TRP A 162 -4.02 -4.49 -1.91
N ARG A 163 -4.56 -3.28 -1.78
CA ARG A 163 -3.91 -2.07 -2.26
C ARG A 163 -2.81 -1.65 -1.30
N LEU A 164 -1.61 -1.44 -1.81
CA LEU A 164 -0.54 -0.80 -1.03
C LEU A 164 -0.93 0.67 -0.81
N ARG A 165 -1.10 1.05 0.45
CA ARG A 165 -1.45 2.43 0.85
C ARG A 165 -0.24 3.24 1.23
N TRP A 166 0.76 2.60 1.82
CA TRP A 166 1.96 3.26 2.30
C TRP A 166 3.09 2.25 2.47
N ALA A 167 4.31 2.72 2.30
CA ALA A 167 5.53 1.98 2.59
C ALA A 167 6.59 2.89 3.23
N SER A 168 7.41 2.34 4.13
CA SER A 168 8.44 3.11 4.83
C SER A 168 9.68 3.43 4.00
N ASP A 169 9.96 2.61 2.99
CA ASP A 169 11.15 2.77 2.16
C ASP A 169 10.84 3.59 0.89
N PRO A 170 11.47 4.76 0.70
CA PRO A 170 11.33 5.53 -0.53
C PRO A 170 11.82 4.77 -1.77
N ALA A 171 12.69 3.77 -1.64
CA ALA A 171 13.11 2.91 -2.76
C ALA A 171 11.92 2.15 -3.40
N LEU A 172 10.82 1.94 -2.66
CA LEU A 172 9.58 1.40 -3.23
C LEU A 172 8.86 2.36 -4.18
N ALA A 173 9.35 3.58 -4.38
CA ALA A 173 8.97 4.39 -5.54
C ALA A 173 9.23 3.64 -6.87
N ALA A 174 10.21 2.72 -6.89
CA ALA A 174 10.45 1.82 -8.01
C ALA A 174 9.37 0.74 -8.22
N GLY A 175 8.57 0.46 -7.18
CA GLY A 175 7.64 -0.66 -7.14
C GLY A 175 8.34 -2.03 -7.06
N PHE A 176 7.56 -3.07 -6.83
CA PHE A 176 8.03 -4.46 -6.81
C PHE A 176 8.43 -4.97 -8.19
N THR A 177 7.92 -4.35 -9.26
CA THR A 177 8.28 -4.69 -10.64
C THR A 177 9.57 -4.01 -11.09
N GLY A 178 9.99 -2.93 -10.41
CA GLY A 178 11.16 -2.11 -10.75
C GLY A 178 10.90 -1.07 -11.84
N TYR A 179 9.73 -1.05 -12.48
CA TYR A 179 9.46 -0.10 -13.57
C TYR A 179 9.25 1.34 -13.10
N GLY A 180 8.99 1.56 -11.82
CA GLY A 180 8.88 2.91 -11.26
C GLY A 180 10.21 3.68 -11.20
N SER A 181 11.36 3.00 -11.28
CA SER A 181 12.70 3.63 -11.27
C SER A 181 13.28 3.90 -12.66
N VAL A 182 12.61 3.42 -13.71
CA VAL A 182 12.99 3.67 -15.10
C VAL A 182 12.84 5.16 -15.42
N ALA A 183 13.75 5.73 -16.20
CA ALA A 183 13.72 7.16 -16.52
C ALA A 183 12.41 7.56 -17.22
N GLY A 184 11.73 8.59 -16.71
CA GLY A 184 10.41 9.03 -17.20
C GLY A 184 9.23 8.19 -16.70
N CYS A 185 9.48 7.12 -15.94
CA CYS A 185 8.44 6.32 -15.32
C CYS A 185 8.23 6.69 -13.85
N ARG A 186 7.02 6.45 -13.34
CA ARG A 186 6.68 6.60 -11.92
C ARG A 186 5.60 5.59 -11.53
N LEU A 187 5.75 4.95 -10.37
CA LEU A 187 4.69 4.15 -9.77
C LEU A 187 3.51 5.04 -9.34
N VAL A 188 2.30 4.69 -9.80
CA VAL A 188 1.05 5.39 -9.46
C VAL A 188 0.23 4.63 -8.44
N ALA A 189 0.17 3.31 -8.58
CA ALA A 189 -0.57 2.45 -7.67
C ALA A 189 -0.04 1.01 -7.74
N SER A 190 -0.16 0.28 -6.63
CA SER A 190 0.24 -1.11 -6.51
C SER A 190 -0.83 -1.91 -5.77
N TRP A 191 -1.22 -3.04 -6.34
CA TRP A 191 -2.13 -4.00 -5.74
C TRP A 191 -1.46 -5.36 -5.67
N GLN A 192 -1.64 -6.05 -4.56
CA GLN A 192 -1.38 -7.47 -4.46
C GLN A 192 -2.70 -8.24 -4.48
N ARG A 193 -2.77 -9.28 -5.30
CA ARG A 193 -3.85 -10.25 -5.33
C ARG A 193 -3.34 -11.58 -4.78
N LEU A 194 -4.03 -12.07 -3.75
CA LEU A 194 -3.87 -13.42 -3.22
C LEU A 194 -5.10 -14.24 -3.59
N ALA A 195 -4.89 -15.40 -4.21
CA ALA A 195 -5.92 -16.27 -4.72
C ALA A 195 -5.56 -17.74 -4.56
N GLU A 196 -6.56 -18.62 -4.66
CA GLU A 196 -6.36 -20.08 -4.69
C GLU A 196 -6.02 -20.60 -6.10
N ALA A 197 -6.43 -19.86 -7.14
CA ALA A 197 -6.21 -20.23 -8.53
C ALA A 197 -4.90 -19.63 -9.06
N GLU A 198 -4.19 -20.37 -9.90
CA GLU A 198 -2.94 -19.93 -10.52
C GLU A 198 -3.12 -18.71 -11.47
N PRO A 199 -2.24 -17.70 -11.43
CA PRO A 199 -1.19 -17.51 -10.42
C PRO A 199 -1.81 -17.21 -9.06
N THR A 200 -1.40 -17.94 -8.02
CA THR A 200 -1.97 -17.76 -6.67
C THR A 200 -1.56 -16.44 -6.05
N LEU A 201 -0.44 -15.86 -6.50
CA LEU A 201 0.04 -14.53 -6.13
C LEU A 201 0.25 -13.68 -7.37
N GLN A 202 -0.23 -12.43 -7.32
CA GLN A 202 0.07 -11.42 -8.32
C GLN A 202 0.25 -10.06 -7.67
N VAL A 203 1.30 -9.33 -8.05
CA VAL A 203 1.39 -7.89 -7.82
C VAL A 203 1.15 -7.18 -9.15
N VAL A 204 0.27 -6.18 -9.14
CA VAL A 204 -0.12 -5.35 -10.29
C VAL A 204 0.22 -3.91 -9.98
N GLU A 205 1.06 -3.31 -10.80
CA GLU A 205 1.54 -1.95 -10.66
C GLU A 205 1.13 -1.13 -11.87
N VAL A 206 0.62 0.06 -11.62
CA VAL A 206 0.33 1.04 -12.66
C VAL A 206 1.48 2.03 -12.70
N ILE A 207 2.14 2.10 -13.86
CA ILE A 207 3.30 2.94 -14.11
C ILE A 207 2.86 4.08 -15.02
N ALA A 208 3.00 5.32 -14.55
CA ALA A 208 2.88 6.49 -15.42
C ALA A 208 4.17 6.63 -16.21
N ASP A 209 4.08 6.60 -17.54
CA ASP A 209 5.23 6.70 -18.44
C ASP A 209 5.14 8.00 -19.24
N SER A 210 5.94 8.99 -18.85
CA SER A 210 5.97 10.31 -19.49
C SER A 210 6.64 10.28 -20.86
N ASN A 211 7.38 9.22 -21.19
CA ASN A 211 8.04 9.08 -22.49
C ASN A 211 7.04 8.82 -23.62
N ILE A 212 5.94 8.13 -23.30
CA ILE A 212 4.87 7.77 -24.24
C ILE A 212 3.52 8.41 -23.90
N GLY A 213 3.43 9.12 -22.77
CA GLY A 213 2.25 9.90 -22.38
C GLY A 213 1.06 9.05 -21.93
N VAL A 214 1.28 7.81 -21.50
CA VAL A 214 0.23 6.89 -21.05
C VAL A 214 0.61 6.15 -19.78
N HIS A 215 -0.38 5.57 -19.11
CA HIS A 215 -0.14 4.61 -18.04
C HIS A 215 -0.01 3.20 -18.60
N GLN A 216 0.91 2.41 -18.05
CA GLN A 216 1.12 1.01 -18.40
C GLN A 216 0.96 0.12 -17.16
N VAL A 217 0.66 -1.16 -17.39
CA VAL A 217 0.63 -2.17 -16.31
C VAL A 217 1.95 -2.93 -16.30
N ALA A 218 2.58 -2.98 -15.14
CA ALA A 218 3.64 -3.93 -14.81
C ALA A 218 3.09 -4.95 -13.82
N ALA A 219 3.42 -6.23 -13.96
CA ALA A 219 2.93 -7.25 -13.05
C ALA A 219 3.97 -8.32 -12.75
N ARG A 220 4.11 -8.68 -11.47
CA ARG A 220 4.80 -9.89 -11.03
C ARG A 220 3.79 -10.97 -10.67
N LYS A 221 4.01 -12.19 -11.13
CA LYS A 221 3.10 -13.33 -10.90
C LYS A 221 3.88 -14.52 -10.36
N GLY A 222 3.24 -15.30 -9.50
CA GLY A 222 3.82 -16.51 -8.95
C GLY A 222 2.94 -17.11 -7.88
N ARG A 223 3.55 -17.51 -6.76
CA ARG A 223 2.88 -18.22 -5.67
C ARG A 223 3.16 -17.62 -4.31
N TRP A 224 2.26 -17.87 -3.36
CA TRP A 224 2.41 -17.48 -1.97
C TRP A 224 2.15 -18.65 -1.03
N GLU A 225 2.69 -18.55 0.18
CA GLU A 225 2.41 -19.45 1.29
C GLU A 225 2.45 -18.68 2.61
N VAL A 226 1.70 -19.16 3.62
CA VAL A 226 1.79 -18.67 4.99
C VAL A 226 2.58 -19.70 5.80
N GLY A 227 3.65 -19.26 6.45
CA GLY A 227 4.50 -20.10 7.27
C GLY A 227 5.27 -19.27 8.31
N GLY A 228 6.07 -19.93 9.15
CA GLY A 228 7.00 -19.24 10.04
C GLY A 228 8.29 -18.90 9.32
N VAL A 229 8.75 -17.64 9.37
CA VAL A 229 10.08 -17.26 8.87
C VAL A 229 11.13 -17.60 9.93
N GLY A 230 12.17 -18.34 9.54
CA GLY A 230 13.34 -18.59 10.38
C GLY A 230 13.05 -19.31 11.71
N GLY A 231 11.98 -20.11 11.79
CA GLY A 231 11.58 -20.79 13.02
C GLY A 231 10.84 -19.91 14.03
N SER A 232 10.39 -18.72 13.63
CA SER A 232 9.46 -17.89 14.40
C SER A 232 8.03 -18.44 14.33
N ASP A 233 7.32 -18.41 15.46
CA ASP A 233 5.87 -18.69 15.53
C ASP A 233 5.02 -17.56 14.93
N ALA A 234 5.62 -16.40 14.60
CA ALA A 234 4.90 -15.30 13.98
C ALA A 234 4.52 -15.67 12.54
N PRO A 235 3.25 -15.43 12.12
CA PRO A 235 2.85 -15.70 10.76
C PRO A 235 3.63 -14.82 9.80
N ALA A 236 4.14 -15.43 8.74
CA ALA A 236 4.84 -14.75 7.68
C ALA A 236 4.26 -15.14 6.32
N LEU A 237 4.23 -14.16 5.42
CA LEU A 237 3.86 -14.31 4.03
C LEU A 237 5.13 -14.52 3.22
N SER A 238 5.28 -15.71 2.65
CA SER A 238 6.34 -16.00 1.69
C SER A 238 5.78 -15.84 0.28
N GLU A 239 6.47 -15.04 -0.52
CA GLU A 239 6.08 -14.66 -1.87
C GLU A 239 7.18 -15.06 -2.83
N LEU A 240 6.85 -15.87 -3.84
CA LEU A 240 7.77 -16.23 -4.91
C LEU A 240 7.18 -15.79 -6.26
N TYR A 241 7.81 -14.81 -6.87
CA TYR A 241 7.46 -14.28 -8.18
C TYR A 241 8.36 -14.89 -9.25
N SER A 242 7.81 -15.73 -10.12
CA SER A 242 8.56 -16.42 -11.19
C SER A 242 8.35 -15.81 -12.57
N ARG A 243 7.44 -14.84 -12.71
CA ARG A 243 7.09 -14.20 -13.97
C ARG A 243 6.95 -12.69 -13.80
N LEU A 244 7.54 -11.94 -14.74
CA LEU A 244 7.37 -10.51 -14.89
C LEU A 244 6.67 -10.21 -16.22
N GLU A 245 5.72 -9.29 -16.19
CA GLU A 245 5.01 -8.79 -17.37
C GLU A 245 5.05 -7.26 -17.36
N TYR A 246 5.16 -6.64 -18.54
CA TYR A 246 5.05 -5.19 -18.73
C TYR A 246 4.30 -4.91 -20.02
N ALA A 247 3.28 -4.03 -19.96
CA ALA A 247 2.42 -3.70 -21.10
C ALA A 247 1.90 -4.97 -21.82
N ASP A 248 1.41 -5.94 -21.04
CA ASP A 248 0.90 -7.25 -21.48
C ASP A 248 1.93 -8.18 -22.17
N ALA A 249 3.20 -7.80 -22.23
CA ALA A 249 4.29 -8.66 -22.71
C ALA A 249 5.03 -9.33 -21.55
N MET A 250 5.35 -10.62 -21.73
CA MET A 250 6.24 -11.33 -20.80
C MET A 250 7.67 -10.81 -20.98
N VAL A 251 8.31 -10.51 -19.86
CA VAL A 251 9.67 -9.95 -19.81
C VAL A 251 10.60 -10.95 -19.13
N SER A 252 11.82 -11.09 -19.65
CA SER A 252 12.85 -11.90 -19.01
C SER A 252 13.27 -11.23 -17.71
N ALA A 253 13.10 -11.92 -16.59
CA ALA A 253 13.54 -11.46 -15.28
C ALA A 253 13.84 -12.65 -14.37
N GLU A 254 14.79 -12.48 -13.47
CA GLU A 254 15.07 -13.49 -12.45
C GLU A 254 13.88 -13.63 -11.48
N PRO A 255 13.62 -14.86 -10.99
CA PRO A 255 12.64 -15.06 -9.93
C PRO A 255 13.01 -14.28 -8.67
N VAL A 256 12.01 -13.66 -8.05
CA VAL A 256 12.18 -12.90 -6.81
C VAL A 256 11.45 -13.60 -5.68
N ARG A 257 12.14 -13.84 -4.57
CA ARG A 257 11.54 -14.33 -3.33
C ARG A 257 11.56 -13.23 -2.28
N THR A 258 10.43 -13.02 -1.61
CA THR A 258 10.33 -12.13 -0.46
C THR A 258 9.62 -12.84 0.68
N ASP A 259 10.18 -12.73 1.87
CA ASP A 259 9.60 -13.28 3.10
C ASP A 259 9.32 -12.10 4.04
N ARG A 260 8.06 -11.97 4.49
CA ARG A 260 7.63 -10.85 5.34
C ARG A 260 6.84 -11.35 6.53
N SER A 261 7.12 -10.83 7.73
CA SER A 261 6.21 -11.03 8.84
C SER A 261 4.90 -10.28 8.57
N LEU A 262 3.80 -10.87 9.00
CA LEU A 262 2.46 -10.42 8.67
C LEU A 262 1.66 -10.18 9.95
N ALA A 263 1.08 -9.00 10.08
CA ALA A 263 0.00 -8.74 11.02
C ALA A 263 -1.32 -8.57 10.27
N TYR A 264 -2.19 -9.56 10.43
CA TYR A 264 -3.58 -9.45 10.01
C TYR A 264 -4.36 -8.67 11.06
N VAL A 265 -4.69 -7.42 10.72
CA VAL A 265 -5.30 -6.45 11.65
C VAL A 265 -6.82 -6.61 11.66
N SER A 266 -7.39 -6.69 10.46
CA SER A 266 -8.82 -6.80 10.24
C SER A 266 -9.08 -7.38 8.85
N ASP A 267 -10.36 -7.60 8.52
CA ASP A 267 -10.78 -8.03 7.18
C ASP A 267 -10.49 -6.98 6.11
N THR A 268 -10.11 -5.77 6.49
CA THR A 268 -9.82 -4.66 5.59
C THR A 268 -8.38 -4.19 5.64
N MET A 269 -7.56 -4.62 6.61
CA MET A 269 -6.21 -4.13 6.76
C MET A 269 -5.22 -5.23 7.18
N ARG A 270 -4.02 -5.14 6.61
CA ARG A 270 -2.86 -5.87 7.11
C ARG A 270 -1.61 -5.00 7.04
N VAL A 271 -0.65 -5.36 7.87
CA VAL A 271 0.65 -4.71 7.96
C VAL A 271 1.72 -5.77 7.77
N ASP A 272 2.59 -5.58 6.79
CA ASP A 272 3.69 -6.50 6.51
C ASP A 272 5.02 -5.86 6.91
N ARG A 273 5.96 -6.65 7.43
CA ARG A 273 7.34 -6.22 7.68
C ARG A 273 8.37 -7.12 7.02
N GLY A 274 9.25 -6.52 6.23
CA GLY A 274 10.45 -7.16 5.70
C GLY A 274 11.51 -7.40 6.78
N ALA A 275 12.44 -8.32 6.49
CA ALA A 275 13.58 -8.59 7.38
C ALA A 275 14.54 -7.40 7.54
N ASP A 276 14.55 -6.49 6.56
CA ASP A 276 15.25 -5.21 6.53
C ASP A 276 14.54 -4.10 7.32
N GLY A 277 13.40 -4.40 7.94
CA GLY A 277 12.58 -3.42 8.67
C GLY A 277 11.57 -2.69 7.78
N LEU A 278 11.52 -2.98 6.47
CA LEU A 278 10.56 -2.40 5.54
C LEU A 278 9.13 -2.62 6.04
N LEU A 279 8.38 -1.54 6.25
CA LEU A 279 7.00 -1.57 6.69
C LEU A 279 6.06 -1.30 5.50
N LEU A 280 5.07 -2.17 5.30
CA LEU A 280 4.06 -2.04 4.25
C LEU A 280 2.67 -2.03 4.87
N VAL A 281 1.84 -1.07 4.47
CA VAL A 281 0.44 -0.98 4.90
C VAL A 281 -0.47 -1.29 3.71
N TYR A 282 -1.22 -2.38 3.83
CA TYR A 282 -2.17 -2.81 2.81
C TYR A 282 -3.60 -2.65 3.29
N VAL A 283 -4.47 -2.20 2.37
CA VAL A 283 -5.92 -2.15 2.59
C VAL A 283 -6.60 -3.05 1.58
N LYS A 284 -7.51 -3.88 2.05
CA LYS A 284 -8.30 -4.78 1.22
C LYS A 284 -9.34 -3.97 0.44
N GLU A 285 -9.41 -4.20 -0.87
CA GLU A 285 -10.40 -3.60 -1.75
C GLU A 285 -11.25 -4.69 -2.42
N GLU A 286 -12.51 -4.36 -2.69
CA GLU A 286 -13.34 -5.19 -3.55
C GLU A 286 -12.74 -5.27 -4.96
N ALA A 287 -12.85 -6.44 -5.60
CA ALA A 287 -12.28 -6.68 -6.92
C ALA A 287 -12.79 -5.69 -7.98
N SER A 288 -14.07 -5.31 -7.90
CA SER A 288 -14.70 -4.33 -8.78
C SER A 288 -14.13 -2.93 -8.58
N THR A 289 -13.84 -2.52 -7.35
CA THR A 289 -13.21 -1.25 -7.02
C THR A 289 -11.80 -1.17 -7.58
N ALA A 290 -10.98 -2.20 -7.34
CA ALA A 290 -9.62 -2.27 -7.88
C ALA A 290 -9.60 -2.24 -9.42
N THR A 291 -10.51 -3.00 -10.05
CA THR A 291 -10.62 -3.04 -11.52
C THR A 291 -11.08 -1.70 -12.10
N GLY A 292 -12.08 -1.07 -11.50
CA GLY A 292 -12.58 0.24 -11.94
C GLY A 292 -11.51 1.33 -11.83
N GLU A 293 -10.73 1.32 -10.74
CA GLU A 293 -9.61 2.23 -10.55
C GLU A 293 -8.49 2.00 -11.57
N LEU A 294 -8.12 0.74 -11.81
CA LEU A 294 -7.13 0.37 -12.83
C LEU A 294 -7.54 0.90 -14.20
N GLN A 295 -8.79 0.66 -14.62
CA GLN A 295 -9.32 1.15 -15.90
C GLN A 295 -9.31 2.68 -15.99
N ARG A 296 -9.69 3.36 -14.90
CA ARG A 296 -9.66 4.83 -14.82
C ARG A 296 -8.25 5.37 -15.00
N LEU A 297 -7.24 4.77 -14.35
CA LEU A 297 -5.85 5.18 -14.48
C LEU A 297 -5.33 4.95 -15.90
N LEU A 298 -5.58 3.78 -16.49
CA LEU A 298 -5.17 3.47 -17.87
C LEU A 298 -5.81 4.38 -18.92
N ALA A 299 -7.02 4.88 -18.65
CA ALA A 299 -7.69 5.86 -19.51
C ALA A 299 -7.19 7.31 -19.30
N THR A 300 -6.44 7.58 -18.23
CA THR A 300 -5.94 8.91 -17.92
C THR A 300 -4.63 9.15 -18.67
N PRO A 301 -4.49 10.23 -19.45
CA PRO A 301 -3.22 10.56 -20.10
C PRO A 301 -2.16 10.98 -19.09
N VAL A 302 -0.89 10.72 -19.40
CA VAL A 302 0.26 11.18 -18.61
C VAL A 302 0.84 12.42 -19.28
N ALA A 303 1.08 13.48 -18.51
CA ALA A 303 1.79 14.65 -19.00
C ALA A 303 3.23 14.25 -19.36
N GLY A 304 3.64 14.45 -20.60
CA GLY A 304 4.91 13.98 -21.12
C GLY A 304 5.46 14.82 -22.26
N GLU A 305 6.77 14.76 -22.45
CA GLU A 305 7.43 15.32 -23.62
C GLU A 305 7.12 14.41 -24.82
N SER A 306 6.61 14.96 -25.92
CA SER A 306 6.26 14.13 -27.07
C SER A 306 7.54 13.53 -27.68
N MET A 307 7.78 12.24 -27.44
CA MET A 307 8.94 11.56 -28.00
C MET A 307 8.66 11.09 -29.43
N PRO A 308 9.55 11.33 -30.41
CA PRO A 308 9.44 10.78 -31.77
C PRO A 308 9.27 9.25 -31.79
N ARG A 309 8.39 8.73 -32.68
CA ARG A 309 8.02 7.30 -32.76
C ARG A 309 9.20 6.31 -32.84
N TRP A 310 10.32 6.70 -33.44
CA TRP A 310 11.50 5.83 -33.56
C TRP A 310 12.26 5.69 -32.23
N GLN A 311 12.25 6.71 -31.38
CA GLN A 311 12.78 6.62 -30.01
C GLN A 311 11.85 5.80 -29.12
N GLN A 312 10.53 5.90 -29.33
CA GLN A 312 9.55 5.04 -28.62
C GLN A 312 9.78 3.55 -28.92
N ALA A 313 10.10 3.19 -30.16
CA ALA A 313 10.38 1.80 -30.52
C ALA A 313 11.65 1.25 -29.86
N ASP A 314 12.70 2.07 -29.74
CA ASP A 314 13.93 1.70 -29.03
C ASP A 314 13.68 1.55 -27.53
N LEU A 315 12.92 2.48 -26.94
CA LEU A 315 12.53 2.46 -25.53
C LEU A 315 11.71 1.21 -25.18
N MET A 316 10.70 0.87 -25.99
CA MET A 316 9.91 -0.36 -25.78
C MET A 316 10.75 -1.63 -25.90
N ARG A 317 11.79 -1.63 -26.75
CA ARG A 317 12.75 -2.73 -26.80
C ARG A 317 13.56 -2.84 -25.51
N ARG A 318 13.97 -1.72 -24.90
CA ARG A 318 14.67 -1.72 -23.61
C ARG A 318 13.77 -2.25 -22.49
N TYR A 319 12.51 -1.82 -22.44
CA TYR A 319 11.54 -2.33 -21.46
C TYR A 319 11.34 -3.84 -21.58
N SER A 320 11.36 -4.37 -22.80
CA SER A 320 11.25 -5.82 -23.04
C SER A 320 12.43 -6.64 -22.48
N ASN A 321 13.55 -5.99 -22.15
CA ASN A 321 14.72 -6.62 -21.53
C ASN A 321 14.71 -6.49 -19.99
N GLY A 322 13.70 -5.85 -19.41
CA GLY A 322 13.57 -5.63 -17.97
C GLY A 322 14.21 -4.32 -17.47
N PRO A 323 13.84 -3.86 -16.26
CA PRO A 323 14.31 -2.60 -15.70
C PRO A 323 15.82 -2.59 -15.40
N ASP A 324 16.41 -3.76 -15.13
CA ASP A 324 17.84 -3.88 -14.82
C ASP A 324 18.76 -3.73 -16.05
N ALA A 325 18.20 -3.78 -17.26
CA ALA A 325 18.96 -3.65 -18.50
C ALA A 325 19.52 -2.23 -18.71
N GLU A 326 18.94 -1.19 -18.10
CA GLU A 326 19.43 0.19 -18.22
C GLU A 326 20.64 0.50 -17.34
N ALA A 327 20.82 -0.21 -16.21
CA ALA A 327 21.94 0.02 -15.30
C ALA A 327 23.32 -0.30 -15.92
N GLY A 328 23.36 -1.12 -16.97
CA GLY A 328 24.59 -1.55 -17.66
C GLY A 328 25.10 -0.61 -18.75
N SER A 329 24.39 0.46 -19.11
CA SER A 329 24.69 1.26 -20.32
C SER A 329 25.35 2.64 -20.07
N VAL A 330 25.72 2.98 -18.83
CA VAL A 330 26.33 4.30 -18.50
C VAL A 330 27.88 4.26 -18.48
N LEU A 331 28.49 3.14 -18.88
CA LEU A 331 29.94 3.06 -19.12
C LEU A 331 30.21 2.73 -20.60
N GLY A 332 30.05 3.73 -21.45
CA GLY A 332 30.46 3.73 -22.85
C GLY A 332 30.96 5.10 -23.26
#